data_AF-A0A380WPJ2-F1
#
_entry.id   AF-A0A380WPJ2-F1
#
_cell.length_a   1.000
_cell.length_b   1.000
_cell.length_c   1.000
_cell.angle_alpha   90.00
_cell.angle_beta   90.00
_cell.angle_gamma   90.00
#
_symmetry.space_group_name_H-M   'P 1'
#
loop_
_entity.id
_entity.type
_entity.pdbx_description
1 polymer ?
#
loop_
_entity_poly.entity_id
_entity_poly.type
_entity_poly.pdbx_seq_one_letter_code
_entity_poly.pdbx_strand_id
1 'polypeptide(L)' 'MVSVATTSGELEDEASRMNELLQGKTVAYINRPKPGVLLVGFKDGTRLFVDHRVDGFEFSIAGC' A
#
# COMPACT_ATOMS: atom_id res chain seq x y z
N MET A 1 16.19 -3.85 12.01
CA MET A 1 15.15 -3.04 11.36
C MET A 1 15.88 -1.84 10.77
N VAL A 2 16.17 -1.86 9.47
CA VAL A 2 16.93 -0.81 8.78
C VAL A 2 15.91 0.09 8.11
N SER A 3 15.81 1.35 8.55
CA SER A 3 15.04 2.37 7.86
C SER A 3 15.95 2.96 6.78
N VAL A 4 15.74 2.59 5.53
CA VAL A 4 16.42 3.19 4.38
C VAL A 4 15.61 4.41 3.97
N ALA A 5 16.23 5.58 3.96
CA ALA A 5 15.60 6.80 3.44
C ALA A 5 15.46 6.66 1.92
N THR A 6 14.24 6.37 1.46
CA THR A 6 13.91 6.12 0.06
C THR A 6 14.13 7.38 -0.77
N THR A 7 15.06 7.32 -1.72
CA THR A 7 15.35 8.40 -2.68
C THR A 7 14.19 8.56 -3.67
N SER A 8 14.04 9.74 -4.30
CA SER A 8 12.89 10.04 -5.17
C SER A 8 12.64 9.01 -6.28
N GLY A 9 13.70 8.39 -6.83
CA GLY A 9 13.56 7.37 -7.88
C GLY A 9 13.02 6.04 -7.34
N GLU A 10 13.34 5.69 -6.09
CA GLU A 10 12.85 4.45 -5.47
C GLU A 10 11.34 4.54 -5.16
N LEU A 11 10.84 5.74 -4.85
CA LEU A 11 9.40 6.01 -4.67
C LEU A 11 8.61 5.90 -5.98
N GLU A 12 9.17 6.37 -7.09
CA GLU A 12 8.53 6.25 -8.42
C GLU A 12 8.45 4.79 -8.88
N ASP A 13 9.51 4.01 -8.63
CA ASP A 13 9.53 2.57 -8.92
C ASP A 13 8.55 1.79 -8.03
N GLU A 14 8.47 2.13 -6.75
CA GLU A 14 7.48 1.55 -5.83
C GLU A 14 6.05 1.88 -6.28
N ALA A 15 5.76 3.13 -6.61
CA ALA A 15 4.46 3.56 -7.11
C ALA A 15 4.08 2.85 -8.43
N SER A 16 5.05 2.69 -9.34
CA SER A 16 4.84 1.98 -10.61
C SER A 16 4.49 0.51 -10.38
N ARG A 17 5.25 -0.19 -9.54
CA ARG A 17 4.95 -1.59 -9.15
C ARG A 17 3.60 -1.72 -8.48
N MET A 18 3.25 -0.80 -7.59
CA MET A 18 1.94 -0.80 -6.94
C MET A 18 0.80 -0.61 -7.94
N ASN A 19 0.96 0.30 -8.91
CA ASN A 19 -0.02 0.49 -9.97
C ASN A 19 -0.20 -0.78 -10.79
N GLU A 20 0.88 -1.43 -11.23
CA GLU A 20 0.82 -2.70 -11.97
C GLU A 20 0.08 -3.78 -11.17
N LEU A 21 0.37 -3.90 -9.88
CA LEU A 21 -0.26 -4.88 -9.01
C LEU A 21 -1.73 -4.59 -8.75
N LEU A 22 -2.17 -3.33 -8.73
CA LEU A 22 -3.54 -2.96 -8.37
C LEU A 22 -4.43 -2.65 -9.58
N GLN A 23 -3.85 -2.53 -10.77
CA GLN A 23 -4.56 -2.15 -11.98
C GLN A 23 -5.71 -3.12 -12.27
N GLY A 24 -6.90 -2.56 -12.49
CA GLY A 24 -8.11 -3.33 -12.82
C GLY A 24 -8.74 -4.09 -11.65
N LYS A 25 -8.13 -4.07 -10.45
CA LYS A 25 -8.73 -4.73 -9.29
C LYS A 25 -9.95 -3.96 -8.78
N THR A 26 -10.99 -4.69 -8.41
CA THR A 26 -12.23 -4.11 -7.85
C THR A 26 -12.18 -4.13 -6.33
N VAL A 27 -12.40 -2.99 -5.69
CA VAL A 27 -12.49 -2.89 -4.22
C VAL A 27 -13.70 -3.67 -3.71
N ALA A 28 -13.48 -4.51 -2.70
CA ALA A 28 -14.53 -5.25 -1.99
C ALA A 28 -14.92 -4.54 -0.68
N TYR A 29 -13.93 -4.04 0.08
CA TYR A 29 -14.17 -3.32 1.32
C TYR A 29 -13.02 -2.38 1.65
N ILE A 30 -13.32 -1.41 2.52
CA ILE A 30 -12.35 -0.50 3.13
C ILE A 30 -12.51 -0.61 4.64
N ASN A 31 -11.40 -0.82 5.35
CA ASN A 31 -11.36 -0.90 6.80
C ASN A 31 -10.33 0.09 7.36
N ARG A 32 -10.65 0.70 8.50
CA ARG A 32 -9.77 1.59 9.25
C ARG A 32 -9.60 1.02 10.66
N PRO A 33 -8.69 0.05 10.85
CA PRO A 33 -8.58 -0.68 12.12
C PRO A 33 -8.06 0.19 13.27
N LYS A 34 -7.28 1.23 12.97
CA LYS A 34 -6.77 2.22 13.93
C LYS A 34 -6.50 3.55 13.23
N PRO A 35 -6.40 4.67 13.96
CA PRO A 35 -5.99 5.96 13.39
C PRO A 35 -4.67 5.82 12.61
N GLY A 36 -4.60 6.44 11.44
CA GLY A 36 -3.42 6.40 10.57
C GLY A 36 -3.30 5.15 9.69
N VAL A 37 -4.11 4.10 9.91
CA VAL A 37 -4.06 2.87 9.10
C VAL A 37 -5.31 2.69 8.26
N LEU A 38 -5.10 2.36 6.98
CA LEU A 38 -6.12 1.99 6.02
C LEU A 38 -5.81 0.61 5.45
N LEU A 39 -6.82 -0.25 5.41
CA LEU A 39 -6.79 -1.53 4.71
C LEU A 39 -7.83 -1.49 3.60
N VAL A 40 -7.40 -1.71 2.36
CA VAL A 40 -8.27 -1.90 1.21
C VAL A 40 -8.24 -3.37 0.81
N GLY A 41 -9.38 -4.03 0.90
CA GLY A 41 -9.56 -5.40 0.41
C GLY A 41 -10.16 -5.38 -1.00
N PHE A 42 -9.58 -6.14 -1.91
CA PHE A 42 -10.05 -6.32 -3.28
C PHE A 42 -10.81 -7.63 -3.43
N LYS A 43 -11.67 -7.72 -4.46
CA LYS A 43 -12.54 -8.89 -4.70
C LYS A 43 -11.77 -10.17 -5.03
N ASP A 44 -10.55 -10.04 -5.55
CA ASP A 44 -9.67 -11.17 -5.84
C ASP A 44 -8.90 -11.66 -4.60
N GLY A 45 -9.09 -11.06 -3.42
CA GLY A 45 -8.39 -11.42 -2.20
C GLY A 45 -7.09 -10.64 -1.97
N THR A 46 -6.68 -9.79 -2.92
CA THR A 46 -5.58 -8.84 -2.72
C THR A 46 -5.94 -7.83 -1.63
N ARG A 47 -4.93 -7.41 -0.87
CA ARG A 47 -5.06 -6.45 0.21
C ARG A 47 -3.96 -5.41 0.09
N LEU A 48 -4.34 -4.14 0.11
CA LEU A 48 -3.43 -3.00 0.24
C LEU A 48 -3.51 -2.46 1.67
N PHE A 49 -2.37 -2.40 2.33
CA PHE A 49 -2.17 -1.76 3.61
C PHE A 49 -1.49 -0.41 3.38
N VAL A 50 -2.05 0.64 3.99
CA VAL A 50 -1.49 1.98 4.00
C VAL A 50 -1.35 2.40 5.46
N ASP A 51 -0.13 2.73 5.87
CA ASP A 51 0.20 3.20 7.21
C ASP A 51 0.79 4.61 7.13
N HIS A 52 0.09 5.59 7.67
CA HIS A 52 0.58 6.94 7.81
C HIS A 52 1.50 7.04 9.04
N ARG A 53 2.74 7.43 8.78
CA ARG A 53 3.77 7.68 9.79
C ARG A 53 4.12 9.16 9.84
N VAL A 54 4.90 9.54 10.85
CA VAL A 54 5.30 10.94 11.08
C VAL A 54 6.11 11.50 9.90
N ASP A 55 6.84 10.64 9.21
CA ASP A 55 7.77 10.93 8.13
C ASP A 55 7.26 10.55 6.73
N GLY A 56 6.05 9.99 6.61
CA GLY A 56 5.48 9.64 5.31
C GLY A 56 4.42 8.55 5.35
N PHE A 57 4.32 7.81 4.25
CA PHE A 57 3.42 6.66 4.10
C PHE A 57 4.24 5.39 3.84
N GLU A 58 3.85 4.30 4.50
CA GLU A 58 4.32 2.97 4.16
C GLU A 58 3.17 2.19 3.50
N PHE A 59 3.50 1.50 2.41
CA PHE A 59 2.56 0.72 1.63
C PHE A 59 2.97 -0.76 1.66
N SER A 60 1.98 -1.65 1.70
CA SER A 60 2.23 -3.08 1.55
C SER A 60 1.07 -3.74 0.82
N ILE A 61 1.37 -4.59 -0.16
CA ILE A 61 0.39 -5.37 -0.91
C ILE A 61 0.59 -6.85 -0.57
N ALA A 62 -0.50 -7.53 -0.23
CA ALA A 62 -0.48 -8.96 0.08
C ALA A 62 -1.68 -9.69 -0.54
N GLY A 63 -1.47 -10.94 -0.95
CA GLY A 63 -2.47 -11.77 -1.64
C GLY A 63 -2.10 -12.03 -3.10
N CYS A 64 -2.83 -12.94 -3.73
CA CYS A 64 -2.67 -13.33 -5.14
C CYS A 64 -4.08 -13.36 -5.75
#